data_AF-A0A933AMN6-F1
#
_entry.id   AF-A0A933AMN6-F1
#
_cell.length_a   1.000
_cell.length_b   1.000
_cell.length_c   1.000
_cell.angle_alpha   90.00
_cell.angle_beta   90.00
_cell.angle_gamma   90.00
#
_symmetry.space_group_name_H-M   'P 1'
#
loop_
_entity.id
_entity.type
_entity.pdbx_description
1 polymer ?
#
loop_
_entity_poly.entity_id
_entity_poly.type
_entity_poly.pdbx_seq_one_letter_code
_entity_poly.pdbx_strand_id
1 'polypeptide(L)'
;MNRTKLINLLLVFALLGAVLALPTQVKAADSIDSIFLKWPVKLALHFCWTGDGCGDGFWYLSKNGTFTDSWGAAGTWRYKSGAFTLVYSSGCFPTYSGTKGAGAHLSGTMVCRNPGDGSGTWYADLVKSAYTMYGSTGISPAGR
;
A
#
# COMPACT_ATOMS: atom_id res chain seq x y z
N MET A 1 34.41 -56.79 -22.42
CA MET A 1 33.82 -55.57 -21.80
C MET A 1 32.45 -55.92 -21.23
N ASN A 2 32.31 -55.87 -19.90
CA ASN A 2 31.11 -56.33 -19.18
C ASN A 2 29.94 -55.33 -19.34
N ARG A 3 28.85 -55.78 -19.96
CA ARG A 3 27.62 -55.01 -20.24
C ARG A 3 26.97 -54.37 -19.00
N THR A 4 27.29 -54.87 -17.81
CA THR A 4 26.78 -54.38 -16.52
C THR A 4 27.34 -53.01 -16.10
N LYS A 5 28.52 -52.60 -16.61
CA LYS A 5 29.09 -51.27 -16.28
C LYS A 5 28.52 -50.13 -17.12
N LEU A 6 27.90 -50.42 -18.26
CA LEU A 6 27.33 -49.39 -19.14
C LEU A 6 25.98 -48.86 -18.63
N ILE A 7 25.20 -49.70 -17.95
CA ILE A 7 23.86 -49.36 -17.45
C ILE A 7 23.93 -48.46 -16.21
N ASN A 8 24.90 -48.71 -15.31
CA ASN A 8 25.10 -47.86 -14.13
C ASN A 8 25.64 -46.46 -14.46
N LEU A 9 26.29 -46.27 -15.62
CA LEU A 9 26.78 -44.95 -16.04
C LEU A 9 25.67 -44.08 -16.64
N LEU A 10 24.66 -44.70 -17.27
CA LEU A 10 23.49 -44.01 -17.81
C LEU A 10 22.49 -43.55 -16.72
N LEU A 11 22.43 -44.26 -15.59
CA LEU A 11 21.59 -43.86 -14.44
C LEU A 11 22.15 -42.68 -13.64
N VAL A 12 23.48 -42.51 -13.59
CA VAL A 12 24.10 -41.38 -12.89
C VAL A 12 23.98 -40.07 -13.69
N PHE A 13 23.93 -40.13 -15.02
CA PHE A 13 23.72 -38.94 -15.86
C PHE A 13 22.26 -38.47 -15.93
N ALA A 14 21.28 -39.31 -15.59
CA ALA A 14 19.86 -38.93 -15.57
C ALA A 14 19.46 -38.15 -14.30
N LEU A 15 20.29 -38.15 -13.24
CA LEU A 15 20.03 -37.46 -11.98
C LEU A 15 20.61 -36.04 -11.89
N LEU A 16 21.40 -35.59 -12.87
CA LEU A 16 21.94 -34.23 -12.92
C LEU A 16 21.18 -33.28 -13.87
N GLY A 17 20.09 -33.73 -14.49
CA GLY A 17 19.38 -32.99 -15.55
C GLY A 17 18.09 -32.28 -15.13
N ALA A 18 17.72 -32.28 -13.85
CA ALA A 18 16.41 -31.78 -13.40
C ALA A 18 16.50 -30.80 -12.22
N VAL A 19 17.43 -29.84 -12.27
CA VAL A 19 17.14 -28.56 -11.60
C VAL A 19 16.21 -27.82 -12.54
N LEU A 20 14.91 -28.12 -12.40
CA LEU A 20 13.82 -27.35 -12.96
C LEU A 20 14.15 -25.87 -12.72
N ALA A 21 14.40 -25.14 -13.80
CA ALA A 21 14.21 -23.71 -13.82
C ALA A 21 12.75 -23.51 -13.44
N LEU A 22 12.46 -23.34 -12.14
CA LEU A 22 11.21 -22.74 -11.74
C LEU A 22 11.20 -21.40 -12.47
N PRO A 23 10.24 -21.13 -13.37
CA PRO A 23 9.97 -19.76 -13.70
C PRO A 23 9.50 -19.17 -12.38
N THR A 24 10.42 -18.51 -11.66
CA THR A 24 10.06 -17.55 -10.64
C THR A 24 9.32 -16.47 -11.40
N GLN A 25 8.02 -16.70 -11.63
CA GLN A 25 7.06 -15.68 -11.94
C GLN A 25 6.98 -14.83 -10.68
N VAL A 26 8.02 -14.02 -10.48
CA VAL A 26 7.93 -12.83 -9.67
C VAL A 26 6.92 -11.99 -10.44
N LYS A 27 5.64 -12.18 -10.13
CA LYS A 27 4.62 -11.18 -10.44
C LYS A 27 5.22 -9.92 -9.87
N ALA A 28 5.69 -9.03 -10.73
CA ALA A 28 6.18 -7.73 -10.34
C ALA A 28 5.07 -7.15 -9.46
N ALA A 29 5.31 -7.08 -8.16
CA ALA A 29 4.36 -6.45 -7.27
C ALA A 29 4.19 -5.04 -7.83
N ASP A 30 2.98 -4.70 -8.30
CA ASP A 30 2.73 -3.37 -8.86
C ASP A 30 3.32 -2.35 -7.89
N SER A 31 4.37 -1.66 -8.34
CA SER A 31 4.99 -0.63 -7.53
C SER A 31 3.99 0.51 -7.39
N ILE A 32 3.99 1.21 -6.26
CA ILE A 32 3.06 2.33 -6.11
C ILE A 32 3.21 3.41 -7.19
N ASP A 33 4.40 3.55 -7.77
CA ASP A 33 4.65 4.44 -8.91
C ASP A 33 3.83 4.03 -10.15
N SER A 34 3.73 2.72 -10.41
CA SER A 34 2.92 2.17 -11.51
C SER A 34 1.41 2.24 -11.24
N ILE A 35 1.03 2.40 -9.97
CA ILE A 35 -0.36 2.46 -9.52
C ILE A 35 -0.94 3.86 -9.74
N PHE A 36 -0.16 4.91 -9.48
CA PHE A 36 -0.56 6.28 -9.82
C PHE A 36 -0.71 6.55 -11.33
N LEU A 37 -0.37 5.57 -12.19
CA LEU A 37 -0.67 5.59 -13.63
C LEU A 37 -2.08 5.05 -13.95
N LYS A 38 -2.71 4.32 -13.03
CA LYS A 38 -4.02 3.65 -13.20
C LYS A 38 -5.07 4.34 -12.33
N TRP A 39 -5.98 5.10 -12.96
CA TRP A 39 -7.02 5.87 -12.30
C TRP A 39 -8.40 5.22 -12.44
N PRO A 40 -9.30 5.34 -11.45
CA PRO A 40 -9.12 5.96 -10.13
C PRO A 40 -8.28 5.10 -9.18
N VAL A 41 -7.62 5.74 -8.19
CA VAL A 41 -6.83 5.03 -7.16
C VAL A 41 -7.63 5.01 -5.86
N LYS A 42 -7.85 3.80 -5.31
CA LYS A 42 -8.48 3.60 -4.01
C LYS A 42 -7.47 3.03 -3.02
N LEU A 43 -7.24 3.73 -1.92
CA LEU A 43 -6.33 3.30 -0.84
C LEU A 43 -7.14 2.95 0.41
N ALA A 44 -6.91 1.76 0.96
CA ALA A 44 -7.37 1.39 2.29
C ALA A 44 -6.46 2.07 3.31
N LEU A 45 -7.04 2.89 4.17
CA LEU A 45 -6.34 3.69 5.16
C LEU A 45 -6.55 3.07 6.54
N HIS A 46 -5.47 2.99 7.30
CA HIS A 46 -5.51 2.87 8.75
C HIS A 46 -4.73 4.04 9.35
N PHE A 47 -5.28 4.65 10.39
CA PHE A 47 -4.69 5.81 11.04
C PHE A 47 -4.86 5.72 12.55
N CYS A 48 -3.89 6.24 13.29
CA CYS A 48 -3.89 6.27 14.74
C CYS A 48 -3.51 7.66 15.24
N TRP A 49 -4.44 8.35 15.88
CA TRP A 49 -4.16 9.60 16.58
C TRP A 49 -3.50 9.31 17.92
N THR A 50 -2.44 10.07 18.22
CA THR A 50 -1.80 10.01 19.53
C THR A 50 -2.79 10.46 20.60
N GLY A 51 -3.21 9.51 21.45
CA GLY A 51 -4.11 9.78 22.59
C GLY A 51 -5.61 9.52 22.34
N ASP A 52 -6.06 9.32 21.10
CA ASP A 52 -7.49 9.04 20.81
C ASP A 52 -7.76 7.65 20.26
N GLY A 53 -6.71 6.96 19.82
CA GLY A 53 -6.83 5.63 19.22
C GLY A 53 -6.84 5.67 17.69
N CYS A 54 -7.29 4.55 17.12
CA CYS A 54 -7.15 4.27 15.70
C CYS A 54 -8.49 4.12 14.99
N GLY A 55 -8.48 4.34 13.68
CA GLY A 55 -9.60 4.13 12.79
C GLY A 55 -9.15 3.65 11.41
N ASP A 56 -10.13 3.18 10.63
CA ASP A 56 -9.95 2.63 9.30
C ASP A 56 -10.90 3.30 8.31
N GLY A 57 -10.43 3.50 7.09
CA GLY A 57 -11.14 4.23 6.05
C GLY A 57 -10.66 3.97 4.64
N PHE A 58 -11.16 4.78 3.71
CA PHE A 58 -10.65 4.82 2.34
C PHE A 58 -10.32 6.23 1.91
N TRP A 59 -9.27 6.36 1.11
CA TRP A 59 -9.07 7.51 0.23
C TRP A 59 -9.35 7.12 -1.22
N TYR A 60 -10.10 7.99 -1.89
CA TYR A 60 -10.39 7.94 -3.31
C TYR A 60 -9.64 9.08 -3.98
N LEU A 61 -8.47 8.77 -4.53
CA LEU A 61 -7.63 9.75 -5.19
C LEU A 61 -8.05 9.91 -6.65
N SER A 62 -7.98 11.13 -7.16
CA SER A 62 -8.24 11.47 -8.55
C SER A 62 -6.98 12.01 -9.25
N LYS A 63 -6.91 11.86 -10.58
CA LYS A 63 -5.73 12.24 -11.38
C LYS A 63 -5.38 13.74 -11.29
N ASN A 64 -6.36 14.60 -11.01
CA ASN A 64 -6.15 16.05 -10.97
C ASN A 64 -5.60 16.54 -9.62
N GLY A 65 -5.23 15.63 -8.70
CA GLY A 65 -4.67 16.00 -7.41
C GLY A 65 -5.72 16.25 -6.33
N THR A 66 -6.99 15.87 -6.54
CA THR A 66 -8.03 15.91 -5.49
C THR A 66 -8.29 14.52 -4.91
N PHE A 67 -8.84 14.48 -3.70
CA PHE A 67 -9.34 13.24 -3.13
C PHE A 67 -10.64 13.46 -2.36
N THR A 68 -11.37 12.37 -2.15
CA THR A 68 -12.42 12.24 -1.14
C THR A 68 -12.12 11.06 -0.24
N ASP A 69 -12.60 11.07 0.99
CA ASP A 69 -12.54 9.91 1.89
C ASP A 69 -13.89 9.21 2.03
N SER A 70 -13.92 8.10 2.76
CA SER A 70 -15.15 7.33 3.01
C SER A 70 -16.20 8.04 3.87
N TRP A 71 -15.89 9.19 4.46
CA TRP A 71 -16.82 10.03 5.25
C TRP A 71 -17.30 11.24 4.46
N GLY A 72 -16.88 11.38 3.19
CA GLY A 72 -17.27 12.49 2.31
C GLY A 72 -16.43 13.75 2.52
N ALA A 73 -15.42 13.73 3.39
CA ALA A 73 -14.47 14.83 3.48
C ALA A 73 -13.51 14.79 2.29
N ALA A 74 -13.02 15.96 1.88
CA ALA A 74 -12.27 16.12 0.64
C ALA A 74 -11.04 17.00 0.83
N GLY A 75 -10.13 16.92 -0.13
CA GLY A 75 -8.93 17.74 -0.13
C GLY A 75 -8.06 17.56 -1.37
N THR A 76 -6.77 17.86 -1.19
CA THR A 76 -5.76 17.73 -2.25
C THR A 76 -4.69 16.72 -1.87
N TRP A 77 -4.07 16.10 -2.86
CA TRP A 77 -2.96 15.17 -2.65
C TRP A 77 -1.88 15.38 -3.71
N ARG A 78 -0.65 14.97 -3.38
CA ARG A 78 0.50 14.97 -4.26
C ARG A 78 1.37 13.74 -3.99
N TYR A 79 1.87 13.14 -5.05
CA TYR A 79 2.90 12.10 -4.98
C TYR A 79 4.04 12.47 -5.92
N LYS A 80 5.27 12.52 -5.40
CA LYS A 80 6.46 12.84 -6.20
C LYS A 80 7.67 12.14 -5.60
N SER A 81 8.38 11.37 -6.44
CA SER A 81 9.66 10.75 -6.06
C SER A 81 9.59 9.92 -4.77
N GLY A 82 8.51 9.15 -4.58
CA GLY A 82 8.32 8.33 -3.37
C GLY A 82 7.72 9.07 -2.18
N ALA A 83 7.63 10.41 -2.21
CA ALA A 83 6.99 11.20 -1.16
C ALA A 83 5.50 11.39 -1.48
N PHE A 84 4.66 11.20 -0.47
CA PHE A 84 3.21 11.38 -0.53
C PHE A 84 2.78 12.47 0.46
N THR A 85 1.89 13.35 0.02
CA THR A 85 1.25 14.36 0.86
C THR A 85 -0.22 14.43 0.52
N LEU A 86 -1.07 14.51 1.54
CA LEU A 86 -2.51 14.69 1.41
C LEU A 86 -2.99 15.69 2.47
N VAL A 87 -3.79 16.66 2.05
CA VAL A 87 -4.25 17.78 2.89
C VAL A 87 -5.75 17.94 2.71
N TYR A 88 -6.51 17.82 3.80
CA TYR A 88 -7.96 18.07 3.77
C TYR A 88 -8.27 19.56 3.58
N SER A 89 -9.38 19.87 2.90
CA SER A 89 -9.87 21.24 2.66
C SER A 89 -10.73 21.79 3.81
N SER A 90 -11.19 20.95 4.72
CA SER A 90 -12.08 21.30 5.83
C SER A 90 -11.94 20.30 6.97
N GLY A 91 -12.29 20.70 8.20
CA GLY A 91 -12.03 19.93 9.42
C GLY A 91 -10.76 20.43 10.11
N CYS A 92 -10.25 19.65 11.07
CA CYS A 92 -8.98 19.96 11.70
C CYS A 92 -7.85 19.68 10.69
N PHE A 93 -7.47 20.64 9.83
CA PHE A 93 -6.69 20.46 8.59
C PHE A 93 -5.52 19.44 8.71
N PRO A 94 -5.76 18.12 8.55
CA PRO A 94 -4.74 17.15 8.82
C PRO A 94 -3.91 17.04 7.56
N THR A 95 -2.62 17.29 7.72
CA THR A 95 -1.64 17.02 6.68
C THR A 95 -1.09 15.62 6.91
N TYR A 96 -1.44 14.71 6.02
CA TYR A 96 -0.85 13.39 5.92
C TYR A 96 0.42 13.52 5.09
N SER A 97 1.57 13.17 5.65
CA SER A 97 2.85 13.11 4.96
C SER A 97 3.44 11.73 5.13
N GLY A 98 3.98 11.16 4.07
CA GLY A 98 4.52 9.81 4.11
C GLY A 98 5.38 9.47 2.92
N THR A 99 5.84 8.23 2.91
CA THR A 99 6.69 7.70 1.85
C THR A 99 6.18 6.36 1.36
N LYS A 100 6.58 6.02 0.13
CA LYS A 100 6.45 4.68 -0.41
C LYS A 100 7.16 3.66 0.50
N GLY A 101 6.39 2.69 0.98
CA GLY A 101 6.91 1.47 1.62
C GLY A 101 7.22 0.38 0.60
N ALA A 102 7.51 -0.84 1.09
CA ALA A 102 7.67 -1.99 0.21
C ALA A 102 6.33 -2.33 -0.48
N GLY A 103 6.36 -2.61 -1.79
CA GLY A 103 5.18 -2.98 -2.55
C GLY A 103 4.22 -1.81 -2.87
N ALA A 104 2.93 -2.03 -2.64
CA ALA A 104 1.84 -1.10 -2.95
C ALA A 104 1.34 -0.37 -1.69
N HIS A 105 2.29 0.02 -0.83
CA HIS A 105 2.06 0.55 0.50
C HIS A 105 2.59 1.99 0.63
N LEU A 106 1.87 2.82 1.37
CA LEU A 106 2.30 4.12 1.87
C LEU A 106 2.21 4.13 3.39
N SER A 107 3.12 4.82 4.04
CA SER A 107 2.99 5.09 5.46
C SER A 107 3.67 6.38 5.84
N GLY A 108 3.29 6.93 6.99
CA GLY A 108 3.92 8.12 7.50
C GLY A 108 3.20 8.69 8.71
N THR A 109 3.24 10.02 8.80
CA THR A 109 2.69 10.79 9.91
C THR A 109 1.55 11.67 9.44
N MET A 110 0.58 11.89 10.31
CA MET A 110 -0.46 12.90 10.13
C MET A 110 -0.33 13.96 11.21
N VAL A 111 -0.55 15.21 10.85
CA VAL A 111 -0.51 16.35 11.78
C VAL A 111 -1.70 17.26 11.50
N CYS A 112 -2.50 17.48 12.52
CA CYS A 112 -3.49 18.56 12.53
C CYS A 112 -2.84 19.83 13.06
N ARG A 113 -3.02 20.95 12.36
CA ARG A 113 -2.70 22.28 12.87
C ARG A 113 -4.00 23.05 13.10
N ASN A 114 -4.33 23.25 14.38
CA ASN A 114 -5.37 24.14 14.91
C ASN A 114 -6.86 23.70 14.74
N PRO A 115 -7.71 23.89 15.78
CA PRO A 115 -7.40 24.01 17.21
C PRO A 115 -7.47 22.63 17.89
N GLY A 116 -6.32 22.17 18.38
CA GLY A 116 -6.13 20.85 18.98
C GLY A 116 -4.96 20.12 18.33
N ASP A 117 -3.74 20.68 18.46
CA ASP A 117 -2.51 20.13 17.88
C ASP A 117 -2.45 18.62 18.14
N GLY A 118 -2.64 17.87 17.07
CA GLY A 118 -2.76 16.43 17.10
C GLY A 118 -1.80 15.84 16.10
N SER A 119 -1.10 14.79 16.50
CA SER A 119 -0.27 14.01 15.60
C SER A 119 -0.71 12.56 15.62
N GLY A 120 -0.30 11.83 14.60
CA GLY A 120 -0.52 10.40 14.55
C GLY A 120 0.29 9.74 13.47
N THR A 121 0.12 8.44 13.38
CA THR A 121 0.70 7.63 12.31
C THR A 121 -0.42 7.11 11.42
N TRP A 122 -0.07 6.83 10.18
CA TRP A 122 -0.99 6.22 9.24
C TRP A 122 -0.26 5.26 8.32
N TYR A 123 -1.00 4.30 7.79
CA TYR A 123 -0.57 3.46 6.70
C TYR A 123 -1.72 3.28 5.72
N ALA A 124 -1.39 3.12 4.45
CA ALA A 124 -2.38 2.91 3.42
C ALA A 124 -1.91 1.90 2.37
N ASP A 125 -2.79 0.97 2.02
CA ASP A 125 -2.56 -0.06 1.02
C ASP A 125 -3.42 0.17 -0.21
N LEU A 126 -2.86 -0.09 -1.39
CA LEU A 126 -3.67 -0.11 -2.61
C LEU A 126 -4.72 -1.23 -2.53
N VAL A 127 -5.98 -0.85 -2.76
CA VAL A 127 -7.08 -1.79 -2.92
C VAL A 127 -7.10 -2.33 -4.36
N LYS A 128 -6.69 -3.59 -4.56
CA LYS A 128 -6.69 -4.26 -5.88
C LYS A 128 -8.01 -4.99 -6.22
N SER A 129 -8.86 -5.27 -5.23
CA SER A 129 -10.17 -5.92 -5.34
C SER A 129 -10.97 -5.68 -4.05
N ALA A 130 -12.21 -6.21 -3.92
CA ALA A 130 -13.12 -5.93 -2.80
C ALA A 130 -12.43 -6.02 -1.42
N TYR A 131 -12.14 -4.86 -0.83
CA TYR A 131 -11.55 -4.75 0.50
C TYR A 131 -12.68 -4.56 1.50
N THR A 132 -12.85 -5.52 2.39
CA THR A 132 -13.77 -5.42 3.51
C THR A 132 -13.04 -4.69 4.63
N MET A 133 -13.48 -3.48 4.98
CA MET A 133 -12.96 -2.78 6.16
C MET A 133 -13.48 -3.45 7.43
N TYR A 134 -12.65 -3.50 8.47
CA TYR A 134 -13.12 -3.71 9.82
C TYR A 134 -13.78 -2.40 10.30
N GLY A 135 -14.89 -2.52 11.02
CA GLY A 135 -15.83 -1.43 11.27
C GLY A 135 -15.19 -0.17 11.87
N SER A 136 -15.72 0.99 11.49
CA SER A 136 -15.23 2.28 11.97
C SER A 136 -15.47 2.42 13.49
N THR A 137 -14.42 2.79 14.22
CA THR A 137 -14.43 3.08 15.67
C THR A 137 -15.05 4.45 15.99
N GLY A 138 -15.69 5.11 15.02
CA GLY A 138 -16.27 6.46 15.16
C GLY A 138 -15.25 7.61 15.02
N ILE A 139 -13.96 7.33 14.85
CA ILE A 139 -12.92 8.35 14.66
C ILE A 139 -12.79 8.67 13.16
N SER A 140 -12.75 9.95 12.79
CA SER A 140 -12.62 10.40 11.40
C SER A 140 -11.15 10.69 11.03
N PRO A 141 -10.71 10.37 9.80
CA PRO A 141 -9.38 10.75 9.32
C PRO A 141 -9.27 12.25 9.02
N ALA A 142 -10.40 12.93 8.77
CA ALA A 142 -10.44 14.38 8.57
C ALA A 142 -10.23 15.16 9.87
N GLY A 143 -10.25 14.48 11.02
CA GLY A 143 -10.01 15.11 12.30
C GLY A 143 -10.96 14.74 13.43
N ARG A 144 -10.67 15.37 14.58
CA ARG A 144 -11.58 15.50 15.72
C ARG A 144 -12.57 16.65 15.47
#